data_AF-A0AAV3F477-F1
#
_entry.id   AF-A0AAV3F477-F1
#
_cell.length_a   1.000
_cell.length_b   1.000
_cell.length_c   1.000
_cell.angle_alpha   90.00
_cell.angle_beta   90.00
_cell.angle_gamma   90.00
#
_symmetry.space_group_name_H-M   'P 1'
#
loop_
_entity.id
_entity.type
_entity.pdbx_description
1 polymer ?
#
loop_
_entity_poly.entity_id
_entity_poly.type
_entity_poly.pdbx_seq_one_letter_code
_entity_poly.pdbx_strand_id
1 'polypeptide(L)'
;MVYKKEYFEKIDPTILTIVSGSLGFIISKIIEDIKESKQRIYEQKRKYYIELIRPYRDLLKNSKTKNSKNELSSKQIADAMDTAFDNILYASDNVIEKYGKFRNNSLNENQEDPNHLYKILKNFAELLIAMRKDLGNKYTSLDEVHILRMFINMTEVEEKLYRKEFNKLK
;
A
#
# COMPACT_ATOMS: atom_id res chain seq x y z
N MET A 1 -1.02 22.85 52.52
CA MET A 1 -0.24 22.03 51.56
C MET A 1 0.66 20.96 52.23
N VAL A 2 0.67 20.85 53.57
CA VAL A 2 1.58 19.95 54.33
C VAL A 2 1.03 18.52 54.48
N TYR A 3 -0.30 18.36 54.55
CA TYR A 3 -0.96 17.06 54.76
C TYR A 3 -0.72 16.00 53.68
N LYS A 4 -0.37 16.39 52.44
CA LYS A 4 -0.13 15.41 51.37
C LYS A 4 1.22 14.68 51.50
N LYS A 5 2.20 15.26 52.20
CA LYS A 5 3.58 14.74 52.23
C LYS A 5 3.75 13.55 53.20
N GLU A 6 3.06 13.62 54.34
CA GLU A 6 3.11 12.62 55.43
C GLU A 6 2.52 11.25 55.04
N TYR A 7 1.56 11.22 54.10
CA TYR A 7 0.95 9.97 53.63
C TYR A 7 1.86 9.18 52.69
N PHE A 8 2.75 9.83 51.95
CA PHE A 8 3.68 9.14 51.04
C PHE A 8 4.85 8.48 51.79
N GLU A 9 5.25 9.01 52.95
CA GLU A 9 6.33 8.45 53.78
C GLU A 9 5.91 7.15 54.52
N LYS A 10 4.60 6.84 54.58
CA LYS A 10 4.06 5.65 55.27
C LYS A 10 3.66 4.50 54.36
N ILE A 11 3.83 4.63 53.04
CA ILE A 11 3.49 3.54 52.11
C ILE A 11 4.63 2.53 52.09
N ASP A 12 4.31 1.27 52.42
CA ASP A 12 5.26 0.17 52.30
C ASP A 12 5.77 0.06 50.84
N PRO A 13 7.09 0.06 50.60
CA PRO A 13 7.68 -0.10 49.27
C PRO A 13 7.13 -1.30 48.48
N THR A 14 6.66 -2.32 49.18
CA THR A 14 6.03 -3.51 48.61
C THR A 14 4.71 -3.19 47.92
N ILE A 15 3.88 -2.31 48.50
CA ILE A 15 2.60 -1.87 47.91
C ILE A 15 2.89 -1.08 46.63
N LEU A 16 3.89 -0.20 46.67
CA LEU A 16 4.31 0.57 45.48
C LEU A 16 4.80 -0.35 44.36
N THR A 17 5.54 -1.40 44.70
CA THR A 17 6.03 -2.41 43.75
C THR A 17 4.89 -3.21 43.14
N ILE A 18 3.90 -3.63 43.93
CA ILE A 18 2.74 -4.38 43.44
C ILE A 18 1.90 -3.51 42.50
N VAL A 19 1.63 -2.25 42.87
CA VAL A 19 0.84 -1.33 42.05
C VAL A 19 1.56 -1.00 40.74
N SER A 20 2.86 -0.70 40.81
CA SER A 20 3.66 -0.39 39.61
C SER A 20 3.82 -1.60 38.68
N GLY A 21 4.05 -2.80 39.23
CA GLY A 21 4.11 -4.04 38.45
C GLY A 21 2.78 -4.36 37.76
N SER A 22 1.67 -4.19 38.47
CA SER A 22 0.32 -4.42 37.93
C SER A 22 -0.02 -3.45 36.80
N LEU A 23 0.26 -2.15 36.99
CA LEU A 23 0.08 -1.14 35.94
C LEU A 23 0.98 -1.39 34.73
N GLY A 24 2.24 -1.75 34.97
CA GLY A 24 3.19 -2.10 33.91
C GLY A 24 2.70 -3.29 33.08
N PHE A 25 2.18 -4.33 33.74
CA PHE A 25 1.62 -5.50 33.06
C PHE A 25 0.39 -5.13 32.19
N ILE A 26 -0.54 -4.34 32.73
CA ILE A 26 -1.73 -3.90 31.99
C ILE A 26 -1.34 -3.09 30.76
N ILE A 27 -0.44 -2.11 30.92
CA ILE A 27 0.04 -1.28 29.79
C ILE A 27 0.73 -2.15 28.74
N SER A 28 1.58 -3.09 29.17
CA SER A 28 2.28 -4.00 28.27
C SER A 28 1.30 -4.83 27.45
N LYS A 29 0.26 -5.37 28.09
CA LYS A 29 -0.78 -6.15 27.43
C LYS A 29 -1.58 -5.33 26.41
N ILE A 30 -1.95 -4.09 26.74
CA ILE A 30 -2.63 -3.20 25.79
C ILE A 30 -1.74 -2.91 24.57
N ILE A 31 -0.45 -2.66 24.77
CA ILE A 31 0.50 -2.41 23.68
C ILE A 31 0.63 -3.66 22.78
N GLU A 32 0.70 -4.84 23.38
CA GLU A 32 0.76 -6.13 22.67
C GLU A 32 -0.51 -6.36 21.84
N ASP A 33 -1.70 -6.20 22.43
CA ASP A 33 -2.98 -6.36 21.74
C ASP A 33 -3.09 -5.40 20.53
N ILE A 34 -2.67 -4.14 20.71
CA ILE A 34 -2.64 -3.15 19.62
C ILE A 34 -1.64 -3.56 18.53
N LYS A 35 -0.47 -4.07 18.91
CA LYS A 35 0.57 -4.51 17.97
C LYS A 35 0.09 -5.72 17.17
N GLU A 36 -0.50 -6.70 17.82
CA GLU A 36 -1.07 -7.88 17.17
C GLU A 36 -2.19 -7.50 16.21
N SER A 37 -3.12 -6.64 16.63
CA SER A 37 -4.23 -6.18 15.79
C SER A 37 -3.71 -5.46 14.54
N LYS A 38 -2.73 -4.55 14.70
CA LYS A 38 -2.07 -3.87 13.58
C LYS A 38 -1.35 -4.84 12.64
N GLN A 39 -0.68 -5.85 13.20
CA GLN A 39 0.01 -6.87 12.42
C GLN A 39 -0.98 -7.69 11.58
N ARG A 40 -2.10 -8.13 12.16
CA ARG A 40 -3.15 -8.86 11.44
C ARG A 40 -3.73 -8.03 10.30
N ILE A 41 -4.03 -6.75 10.54
CA ILE A 41 -4.51 -5.84 9.49
C ILE A 41 -3.46 -5.67 8.39
N TYR A 42 -2.19 -5.50 8.77
CA TYR A 42 -1.08 -5.37 7.83
C TYR A 42 -0.95 -6.60 6.91
N GLU A 43 -1.04 -7.80 7.48
CA GLU A 43 -0.99 -9.07 6.74
C GLU A 43 -2.16 -9.20 5.76
N GLN A 44 -3.38 -8.84 6.20
CA GLN A 44 -4.56 -8.85 5.32
C GLN A 44 -4.43 -7.84 4.18
N LYS A 45 -4.01 -6.60 4.45
CA LYS A 45 -3.72 -5.60 3.41
C LYS A 45 -2.73 -6.13 2.39
N ARG A 46 -1.62 -6.72 2.85
CA ARG A 46 -0.59 -7.28 1.97
C ARG A 46 -1.14 -8.40 1.10
N LYS A 47 -1.95 -9.29 1.67
CA LYS A 47 -2.60 -10.40 0.93
C LYS A 47 -3.47 -9.86 -0.19
N TYR A 48 -4.43 -8.98 0.13
CA TYR A 48 -5.39 -8.45 -0.83
C TYR A 48 -4.74 -7.53 -1.87
N TYR A 49 -3.70 -6.76 -1.52
CA TYR A 49 -2.95 -5.98 -2.50
C TYR A 49 -2.23 -6.87 -3.51
N ILE A 50 -1.60 -7.96 -3.07
CA ILE A 50 -0.91 -8.90 -3.96
C ILE A 50 -1.90 -9.57 -4.91
N GLU A 51 -3.06 -9.99 -4.41
CA GLU A 51 -4.12 -10.62 -5.21
C GLU A 51 -4.70 -9.61 -6.23
N LEU A 52 -4.91 -8.35 -5.83
CA LEU A 52 -5.46 -7.30 -6.68
C LEU A 52 -4.54 -6.97 -7.88
N ILE A 53 -3.24 -6.87 -7.64
CA ILE A 53 -2.28 -6.48 -8.68
C ILE A 53 -1.76 -7.67 -9.50
N ARG A 54 -2.01 -8.92 -9.05
CA ARG A 54 -1.47 -10.14 -9.66
C ARG A 54 -1.74 -10.21 -11.17
N PRO A 55 -2.96 -9.98 -11.67
CA PRO A 55 -3.24 -10.06 -13.10
C PRO A 55 -2.41 -9.06 -13.92
N TYR A 56 -2.29 -7.83 -13.44
CA TYR A 56 -1.52 -6.77 -14.11
C TYR A 56 -0.01 -7.02 -14.05
N ARG A 57 0.50 -7.54 -12.93
CA ARG A 57 1.89 -7.98 -12.81
C ARG A 57 2.22 -9.06 -13.84
N ASP A 58 1.33 -10.04 -13.99
CA ASP A 58 1.55 -11.16 -14.90
C ASP A 58 1.51 -10.69 -16.36
N LEU A 59 0.64 -9.74 -16.72
CA LEU A 59 0.69 -9.05 -18.03
C LEU A 59 2.03 -8.35 -18.28
N LEU A 60 2.50 -7.54 -17.33
CA LEU A 60 3.77 -6.81 -17.46
C LEU A 60 4.98 -7.74 -17.53
N LYS A 61 4.89 -8.93 -16.94
CA LYS A 61 5.93 -9.97 -17.03
C LYS A 61 5.89 -10.66 -18.40
N ASN A 62 4.69 -11.00 -18.88
CA ASN A 62 4.49 -11.74 -20.12
C ASN A 62 4.70 -10.89 -21.38
N SER A 63 4.54 -9.56 -21.29
CA SER A 63 4.88 -8.63 -22.37
C SER A 63 6.37 -8.67 -22.76
N LYS A 64 7.25 -9.21 -21.89
CA LYS A 64 8.66 -9.48 -22.21
C LYS A 64 8.84 -10.69 -23.14
N THR A 65 7.84 -11.55 -23.25
CA THR A 65 7.87 -12.77 -24.07
C THR A 65 7.07 -12.51 -25.35
N LYS A 66 7.78 -12.38 -26.48
CA LYS A 66 7.24 -12.04 -27.81
C LYS A 66 6.07 -12.89 -28.34
N ASN A 67 5.72 -14.00 -27.68
CA ASN A 67 4.73 -14.98 -28.14
C ASN A 67 3.48 -15.10 -27.23
N SER A 68 3.27 -14.20 -26.25
CA SER A 68 2.09 -14.26 -25.40
C SER A 68 1.00 -13.28 -25.84
N LYS A 69 -0.27 -13.74 -25.86
CA LYS A 69 -1.43 -12.85 -25.96
C LYS A 69 -1.46 -12.02 -24.67
N ASN A 70 -1.15 -10.73 -24.79
CA ASN A 70 -1.11 -9.77 -23.67
C ASN A 70 -2.52 -9.29 -23.29
N GLU A 71 -3.46 -10.21 -23.10
CA GLU A 71 -4.84 -9.90 -22.74
C GLU A 71 -5.21 -10.61 -21.44
N LEU A 72 -5.95 -9.91 -20.57
CA LEU A 72 -6.51 -10.52 -19.38
C LEU A 72 -7.66 -11.44 -19.76
N SER A 73 -7.66 -12.67 -19.23
CA SER A 73 -8.83 -13.54 -19.33
C SER A 73 -9.99 -13.00 -18.48
N SER A 74 -11.23 -13.30 -18.87
CA SER A 74 -12.43 -12.92 -18.10
C SER A 74 -12.38 -13.40 -16.65
N LYS A 75 -11.75 -14.56 -16.40
CA LYS A 75 -11.52 -15.08 -15.05
C LYS A 75 -10.59 -14.18 -14.25
N GLN A 76 -9.45 -13.76 -14.82
CA GLN A 76 -8.52 -12.86 -14.13
C GLN A 76 -9.14 -11.49 -13.83
N ILE A 77 -10.04 -11.01 -14.70
CA ILE A 77 -10.78 -9.78 -14.48
C ILE A 77 -11.78 -9.95 -13.32
N ALA A 78 -12.53 -11.05 -13.31
CA ALA A 78 -13.47 -11.38 -12.23
C ALA A 78 -12.75 -11.52 -10.88
N ASP A 79 -11.68 -12.31 -10.82
CA ASP A 79 -10.86 -12.50 -9.61
C ASP A 79 -10.31 -11.15 -9.08
N ALA A 80 -9.89 -10.24 -9.99
CA ALA A 80 -9.44 -8.90 -9.62
C ALA A 80 -10.57 -8.03 -9.06
N MET A 81 -11.79 -8.17 -9.58
CA MET A 81 -12.97 -7.42 -9.12
C MET A 81 -13.44 -7.91 -7.74
N ASP A 82 -13.45 -9.22 -7.52
CA ASP A 82 -13.77 -9.80 -6.21
C ASP A 82 -12.75 -9.35 -5.17
N THR A 83 -11.46 -9.40 -5.52
CA THR A 83 -10.40 -8.89 -4.65
C THR A 83 -10.50 -7.37 -4.45
N ALA A 84 -10.96 -6.60 -5.44
CA ALA A 84 -11.17 -5.17 -5.28
C ALA A 84 -12.25 -4.86 -4.24
N PHE A 85 -13.29 -5.70 -4.16
CA PHE A 85 -14.33 -5.58 -3.12
C PHE A 85 -13.74 -5.79 -1.72
N ASP A 86 -12.94 -6.83 -1.52
CA ASP A 86 -12.25 -7.07 -0.24
C ASP A 86 -11.28 -5.94 0.11
N ASN A 87 -10.62 -5.35 -0.89
CA ASN A 87 -9.74 -4.20 -0.67
C ASN A 87 -10.48 -2.96 -0.17
N ILE A 88 -11.77 -2.75 -0.48
CA ILE A 88 -12.52 -1.60 0.05
C ILE A 88 -12.56 -1.64 1.59
N LEU A 89 -12.56 -2.83 2.20
CA LEU A 89 -12.64 -2.98 3.65
C LEU A 89 -11.33 -2.67 4.37
N TYR A 90 -10.19 -2.93 3.71
CA TYR A 90 -8.87 -2.85 4.36
C TYR A 90 -8.00 -1.73 3.82
N ALA A 91 -8.16 -1.32 2.57
CA ALA A 91 -7.29 -0.32 1.94
C ALA A 91 -7.55 1.09 2.48
N SER A 92 -6.54 1.96 2.43
CA SER A 92 -6.77 3.38 2.68
C SER A 92 -7.48 4.05 1.50
N ASP A 93 -8.18 5.15 1.78
CA ASP A 93 -8.88 5.97 0.80
C ASP A 93 -8.01 6.32 -0.41
N ASN A 94 -6.74 6.66 -0.17
CA ASN A 94 -5.79 6.98 -1.24
C ASN A 94 -5.52 5.77 -2.17
N VAL A 95 -5.46 4.55 -1.64
CA VAL A 95 -5.30 3.35 -2.47
C VAL A 95 -6.57 3.10 -3.29
N ILE A 96 -7.74 3.24 -2.68
CA ILE A 96 -9.03 3.08 -3.37
C ILE A 96 -9.16 4.09 -4.52
N GLU A 97 -8.82 5.36 -4.27
CA GLU A 97 -8.84 6.42 -5.29
C GLU A 97 -7.90 6.11 -6.46
N LYS A 98 -6.64 5.74 -6.17
CA LYS A 98 -5.66 5.41 -7.20
C LYS A 98 -6.03 4.16 -7.99
N TYR A 99 -6.64 3.15 -7.34
CA TYR A 99 -7.12 1.96 -8.01
C TYR A 99 -8.27 2.29 -8.97
N GLY A 100 -9.24 3.10 -8.53
CA GLY A 100 -10.33 3.56 -9.39
C GLY A 100 -9.83 4.33 -10.61
N LYS A 101 -8.87 5.24 -10.42
CA LYS A 101 -8.22 5.98 -11.52
C LYS A 101 -7.49 5.05 -12.49
N PHE A 102 -6.73 4.10 -11.98
CA PHE A 102 -6.03 3.12 -12.81
C PHE A 102 -7.00 2.26 -13.62
N ARG A 103 -8.02 1.69 -12.96
CA ARG A 103 -9.01 0.82 -13.60
C ARG A 103 -9.81 1.54 -14.68
N ASN A 104 -10.33 2.73 -14.38
CA ASN A 104 -11.11 3.52 -15.34
C ASN A 104 -10.29 3.87 -16.58
N ASN A 105 -9.04 4.32 -16.41
CA ASN A 105 -8.19 4.66 -17.56
C ASN A 105 -7.71 3.42 -18.34
N SER A 106 -7.66 2.25 -17.70
CA SER A 106 -7.29 1.00 -18.38
C SER A 106 -8.43 0.42 -19.21
N LEU A 107 -9.69 0.66 -18.83
CA LEU A 107 -10.88 0.17 -19.54
C LEU A 107 -11.40 1.16 -20.59
N ASN A 108 -11.19 2.46 -20.39
CA ASN A 108 -11.60 3.47 -21.35
C ASN A 108 -10.55 3.56 -22.46
N GLU A 109 -10.77 2.79 -23.52
CA GLU A 109 -9.99 2.82 -24.76
C GLU A 109 -10.26 4.08 -25.60
N ASN A 110 -9.82 5.25 -25.13
CA ASN A 110 -9.59 6.37 -26.05
C ASN A 110 -8.25 6.12 -26.74
N GLN A 111 -8.22 5.16 -27.67
CA GLN A 111 -7.02 4.76 -28.42
C GLN A 111 -6.43 5.90 -29.27
N GLU A 112 -7.19 6.98 -29.48
CA GLU A 112 -6.75 8.18 -30.19
C GLU A 112 -5.81 9.08 -29.37
N ASP A 113 -5.72 8.91 -28.05
CA ASP A 113 -4.76 9.67 -27.23
C ASP A 113 -3.37 9.01 -27.30
N PRO A 114 -2.37 9.65 -27.95
CA PRO A 114 -1.02 9.10 -28.03
C PRO A 114 -0.35 8.94 -26.66
N ASN A 115 -0.89 9.57 -25.60
CA ASN A 115 -0.38 9.47 -24.23
C ASN A 115 -1.15 8.44 -23.38
N HIS A 116 -2.12 7.72 -23.94
CA HIS A 116 -2.97 6.79 -23.20
C HIS A 116 -2.16 5.73 -22.44
N LEU A 117 -1.17 5.13 -23.10
CA LEU A 117 -0.27 4.15 -22.48
C LEU A 117 0.53 4.74 -21.31
N TYR A 118 1.11 5.93 -21.49
CA TYR A 118 1.84 6.62 -20.43
C TYR A 118 0.93 6.93 -19.23
N LYS A 119 -0.33 7.30 -19.48
CA LYS A 119 -1.33 7.56 -18.45
C LYS A 119 -1.67 6.29 -17.66
N ILE A 120 -1.87 5.16 -18.32
CA ILE A 120 -2.10 3.88 -17.63
C ILE A 120 -0.90 3.50 -16.77
N LEU A 121 0.31 3.56 -17.33
CA LEU A 121 1.54 3.20 -16.62
C LEU A 121 1.80 4.10 -15.43
N LYS A 122 1.57 5.42 -15.58
CA LYS A 122 1.66 6.37 -14.47
C LYS A 122 0.67 6.03 -13.36
N ASN A 123 -0.61 5.83 -13.69
CA ASN A 123 -1.63 5.47 -12.70
C ASN A 123 -1.33 4.15 -11.99
N PHE A 124 -0.79 3.17 -12.71
CA PHE A 124 -0.36 1.90 -12.12
C PHE A 124 0.78 2.11 -11.10
N ALA A 125 1.77 2.94 -11.45
CA ALA A 125 2.87 3.26 -10.55
C ALA A 125 2.39 4.03 -9.30
N GLU A 126 1.49 5.01 -9.48
CA GLU A 126 0.89 5.78 -8.38
C GLU A 126 0.10 4.87 -7.42
N LEU A 127 -0.62 3.88 -7.97
CA LEU A 127 -1.32 2.86 -7.17
C LEU A 127 -0.34 2.06 -6.30
N LEU A 128 0.76 1.59 -6.89
CA LEU A 128 1.78 0.84 -6.14
C LEU A 128 2.45 1.69 -5.05
N ILE A 129 2.71 2.98 -5.33
CA ILE A 129 3.22 3.93 -4.32
C ILE A 129 2.22 4.10 -3.19
N ALA A 130 0.93 4.24 -3.51
CA ALA A 130 -0.14 4.37 -2.50
C ALA A 130 -0.21 3.12 -1.61
N MET A 131 -0.20 1.92 -2.20
CA MET A 131 -0.18 0.66 -1.45
C MET A 131 1.06 0.55 -0.55
N ARG A 132 2.23 0.96 -1.04
CA ARG A 132 3.49 0.91 -0.29
C ARG A 132 3.45 1.85 0.93
N LYS A 133 2.89 3.06 0.77
CA LYS A 133 2.68 4.03 1.86
C LYS A 133 1.67 3.50 2.87
N ASP A 134 0.61 2.85 2.40
CA ASP A 134 -0.42 2.25 3.24
C ASP A 134 0.11 1.08 4.09
N LEU A 135 1.07 0.30 3.54
CA LEU A 135 1.85 -0.71 4.24
C LEU A 135 2.99 -0.11 5.10
N GLY A 136 2.89 1.14 5.53
CA GLY A 136 3.80 1.74 6.51
C GLY A 136 5.05 2.41 5.94
N ASN A 137 5.32 2.35 4.63
CA ASN A 137 6.42 3.10 4.01
C ASN A 137 6.00 4.54 3.68
N LYS A 138 5.56 5.29 4.69
CA LYS A 138 4.95 6.62 4.52
C LYS A 138 5.89 7.60 3.80
N TYR A 139 7.19 7.53 4.12
CA TYR A 139 8.22 8.37 3.53
C TYR A 139 8.97 7.56 2.47
N THR A 140 8.83 7.96 1.21
CA THR A 140 9.54 7.34 0.09
C THR A 140 9.99 8.41 -0.88
N SER A 141 11.23 8.30 -1.34
CA SER A 141 11.77 9.08 -2.45
C SER A 141 11.55 8.41 -3.81
N LEU A 142 10.88 7.25 -3.83
CA LEU A 142 10.56 6.53 -5.06
C LEU A 142 9.39 7.23 -5.75
N ASP A 143 9.64 7.69 -6.97
CA ASP A 143 8.63 8.20 -7.88
C ASP A 143 8.08 7.10 -8.81
N GLU A 144 7.15 7.48 -9.67
CA GLU A 144 6.44 6.58 -10.58
C GLU A 144 7.40 5.84 -11.51
N VAL A 145 8.45 6.52 -11.98
CA VAL A 145 9.41 5.96 -12.92
C VAL A 145 10.33 4.96 -12.23
N HIS A 146 10.78 5.26 -11.00
CA HIS A 146 11.55 4.30 -10.20
C HIS A 146 10.77 3.00 -9.95
N ILE A 147 9.47 3.09 -9.69
CA ILE A 147 8.61 1.90 -9.51
C ILE A 147 8.48 1.12 -10.82
N LEU A 148 8.21 1.80 -11.94
CA LEU A 148 8.03 1.12 -13.23
C LEU A 148 9.28 0.41 -13.72
N ARG A 149 10.47 0.95 -13.42
CA ARG A 149 11.76 0.29 -13.71
C ARG A 149 11.88 -1.11 -13.11
N MET A 150 11.13 -1.43 -12.05
CA MET A 150 11.12 -2.79 -11.48
C MET A 150 10.43 -3.81 -12.41
N PHE A 151 9.55 -3.33 -13.29
CA PHE A 151 8.73 -4.17 -14.17
C PHE A 151 9.19 -4.08 -15.63
N ILE A 152 9.59 -2.90 -16.08
CA ILE A 152 9.98 -2.60 -17.46
C ILE A 152 11.48 -2.32 -17.49
N ASN A 153 12.21 -2.98 -18.40
CA ASN A 153 13.61 -2.65 -18.62
C ASN A 153 13.67 -1.33 -19.39
N MET A 154 14.30 -0.31 -18.81
CA MET A 154 14.42 1.02 -19.40
C MET A 154 15.89 1.42 -19.48
N THR A 155 16.29 1.94 -20.64
CA THR A 155 17.55 2.68 -20.80
C THR A 155 17.44 4.07 -20.18
N GLU A 156 18.56 4.75 -19.95
CA GLU A 156 18.56 6.12 -19.40
C GLU A 156 17.78 7.11 -20.29
N VAL A 157 17.79 6.89 -21.61
CA VAL A 157 17.07 7.73 -22.58
C VAL A 157 15.57 7.52 -22.44
N GLU A 158 15.12 6.26 -22.34
CA GLU A 158 13.71 5.94 -22.11
C GLU A 158 13.25 6.47 -20.76
N GLU A 159 14.06 6.33 -19.70
CA GLU A 159 13.73 6.85 -18.38
C GLU A 159 13.43 8.36 -18.42
N LYS A 160 14.28 9.15 -19.08
CA LYS A 160 14.08 10.59 -19.26
C LYS A 160 12.79 10.89 -20.04
N LEU A 161 12.48 10.08 -21.05
CA LEU A 161 11.24 10.20 -21.81
C LEU A 161 10.02 9.94 -20.92
N TYR A 162 9.99 8.84 -20.15
CA TYR A 162 8.90 8.55 -19.21
C TYR A 162 8.68 9.69 -18.21
N ARG A 163 9.77 10.23 -17.63
CA ARG A 163 9.68 11.38 -16.72
C ARG A 163 9.07 12.60 -17.40
N LYS A 164 9.48 12.88 -18.64
CA LYS A 164 8.94 14.00 -19.43
C LYS A 164 7.44 13.83 -19.69
N GLU A 165 7.03 12.66 -20.18
CA GLU A 165 5.62 12.39 -20.48
C GLU A 165 4.76 12.40 -19.21
N PHE A 166 5.24 11.83 -18.10
CA PHE A 166 4.51 11.83 -16.84
C PHE A 166 4.30 13.22 -16.25
N ASN A 167 5.27 14.12 -16.45
CA ASN A 167 5.15 15.52 -16.03
C ASN A 167 4.12 16.31 -16.84
N LYS A 168 3.86 15.94 -18.10
CA LYS A 168 2.79 16.55 -18.91
C LYS A 168 1.40 16.12 -18.46
N LEU A 169 1.29 14.93 -17.85
CA LEU A 169 0.05 14.33 -17.36
C LEU A 169 -0.31 14.80 -15.94
N LYS A 170 0.15 15.99 -15.52
CA LYS A 170 -0.15 16.55 -14.19
C LYS A 170 -1.52 17.20 -14.15
#